data_AF-A0A0D3LHU6-F1
#
_entry.id   AF-A0A0D3LHU6-F1
#
_cell.length_a   1.000
_cell.length_b   1.000
_cell.length_c   1.000
_cell.angle_alpha   90.00
_cell.angle_beta   90.00
_cell.angle_gamma   90.00
#
_symmetry.space_group_name_H-M   'P 1'
#
loop_
_entity.id
_entity.type
_entity.pdbx_description
1 polymer ?
#
loop_
_entity_poly.entity_id
_entity_poly.type
_entity_poly.pdbx_seq_one_letter_code
_entity_poly.pdbx_strand_id
1 'polypeptide(L)'
;MVSALIGTSACTNSRGLAEADDPVVYEDLANIPGAYNLKASDEVRADKEKLNEELNQKLAQVDQRIEALEDKAKTVPDAEKLRYAQVIEQLDEEREKLVAEYNTIQAATDDEWDDVKSEVREVMNNVDQSVTNLAARLER
;
A
#
# COMPACT_ATOMS: atom_id res chain seq x y z
N MET A 1 -14.12 -65.26 34.76
CA MET A 1 -14.43 -65.95 33.48
C MET A 1 -14.52 -64.83 32.44
N VAL A 2 -13.70 -64.69 31.40
CA VAL A 2 -12.94 -65.61 30.53
C VAL A 2 -11.65 -64.83 30.13
N SER A 3 -10.46 -65.31 30.48
CA SER A 3 -9.44 -65.86 29.55
C SER A 3 -9.31 -65.12 28.21
N ALA A 4 -8.14 -64.51 27.96
CA ALA A 4 -7.14 -65.00 26.97
C ALA A 4 -7.39 -64.38 25.57
N LEU A 5 -6.45 -64.11 24.66
CA LEU A 5 -5.00 -64.17 24.52
C LEU A 5 -4.73 -63.53 23.12
N ILE A 6 -3.46 -63.39 22.72
CA ILE A 6 -2.97 -63.19 21.33
C ILE A 6 -3.20 -61.76 20.78
N GLY A 7 -2.22 -61.01 20.28
CA GLY A 7 -0.91 -61.35 19.77
C GLY A 7 -0.76 -60.81 18.35
N THR A 8 0.43 -60.29 18.07
CA THR A 8 1.07 -60.05 16.76
C THR A 8 0.68 -58.84 15.89
N SER A 9 1.76 -58.16 15.52
CA SER A 9 1.95 -57.03 14.64
C SER A 9 1.49 -57.24 13.19
N ALA A 10 1.10 -56.16 12.52
CA ALA A 10 1.43 -55.95 11.11
C ALA A 10 1.39 -54.45 10.78
N CYS A 11 2.51 -53.93 10.27
CA CYS A 11 2.58 -52.68 9.52
C CYS A 11 1.78 -52.83 8.22
N THR A 12 1.17 -51.75 7.70
CA THR A 12 1.53 -51.12 6.41
C THR A 12 0.42 -50.19 5.90
N ASN A 13 0.90 -49.03 5.47
CA ASN A 13 0.30 -47.96 4.67
C ASN A 13 -0.53 -48.44 3.47
N SER A 14 -1.62 -47.73 3.11
CA SER A 14 -1.90 -47.22 1.74
C SER A 14 -3.36 -46.78 1.53
N ARG A 15 -3.51 -45.52 1.09
CA ARG A 15 -4.43 -44.99 0.06
C ARG A 15 -5.94 -45.27 0.13
N GLY A 16 -6.68 -44.18 0.35
CA GLY A 16 -7.66 -43.67 -0.61
C GLY A 16 -9.12 -44.05 -0.38
N LEU A 17 -9.99 -43.04 -0.25
CA LEU A 17 -11.16 -42.83 -1.12
C LEU A 17 -11.80 -41.48 -0.76
N ALA A 18 -11.97 -40.67 -1.80
CA ALA A 18 -12.60 -39.36 -1.78
C ALA A 18 -14.09 -39.48 -1.43
N GLU A 19 -14.54 -38.68 -0.49
CA GLU A 19 -15.97 -38.41 -0.29
C GLU A 19 -16.43 -37.48 -1.40
N ALA A 20 -17.49 -37.89 -2.09
CA ALA A 20 -18.13 -37.14 -3.15
C ALA A 20 -18.93 -35.98 -2.53
N ASP A 21 -18.48 -34.75 -2.76
CA ASP A 21 -19.28 -33.55 -2.57
C ASP A 21 -20.50 -33.59 -3.51
N ASP A 22 -21.68 -33.50 -2.93
CA ASP A 22 -22.93 -33.25 -3.64
C ASP A 22 -22.81 -31.94 -4.47
N PRO A 23 -23.29 -31.92 -5.73
CA PRO A 23 -23.29 -30.69 -6.51
C PRO A 23 -24.33 -29.72 -5.92
N VAL A 24 -23.85 -28.69 -5.24
CA VAL A 24 -24.66 -27.54 -4.86
C VAL A 24 -25.16 -26.89 -6.15
N VAL A 25 -26.46 -27.05 -6.39
CA VAL A 25 -27.21 -26.43 -7.47
C VAL A 25 -27.18 -24.92 -7.23
N TYR A 26 -26.38 -24.19 -8.00
CA TYR A 26 -26.39 -22.72 -8.04
C TYR A 26 -27.61 -22.24 -8.83
N GLU A 27 -28.80 -22.36 -8.24
CA GLU A 27 -29.96 -21.63 -8.71
C GLU A 27 -29.99 -20.24 -8.05
N ASP A 28 -29.71 -19.25 -8.90
CA ASP A 28 -30.29 -17.90 -8.84
C ASP A 28 -29.93 -17.02 -7.62
N LEU A 29 -28.65 -16.61 -7.54
CA LEU A 29 -28.15 -15.59 -6.60
C LEU A 29 -28.46 -14.14 -7.02
N ALA A 30 -29.31 -13.91 -8.03
CA ALA A 30 -29.56 -12.58 -8.58
C ALA A 30 -30.49 -11.70 -7.71
N ASN A 31 -31.00 -12.19 -6.58
CA ASN A 31 -31.99 -11.47 -5.78
C ASN A 31 -31.65 -11.40 -4.26
N ILE A 32 -30.38 -11.22 -3.92
CA ILE A 32 -29.97 -10.85 -2.55
C ILE A 32 -29.81 -9.33 -2.47
N PRO A 33 -30.61 -8.62 -1.63
CA PRO A 33 -30.37 -7.21 -1.33
C PRO A 33 -29.03 -7.11 -0.59
N GLY A 34 -27.98 -6.77 -1.34
CA GLY A 34 -26.58 -6.81 -0.92
C GLY A 34 -25.60 -6.93 -2.09
N ALA A 35 -26.05 -7.44 -3.24
CA ALA A 35 -25.22 -7.53 -4.45
C ALA A 35 -24.81 -6.17 -5.05
N TYR A 36 -25.51 -5.08 -4.69
CA TYR A 36 -25.17 -3.72 -5.12
C TYR A 36 -23.92 -3.16 -4.41
N ASN A 37 -23.55 -3.66 -3.22
CA ASN A 37 -22.38 -3.18 -2.48
C ASN A 37 -21.05 -3.83 -2.91
N LEU A 38 -21.07 -4.99 -3.57
CA LEU A 38 -19.82 -5.62 -4.02
C LEU A 38 -19.13 -4.82 -5.12
N LYS A 39 -19.88 -4.25 -6.07
CA LYS A 39 -19.29 -3.47 -7.17
C LYS A 39 -18.69 -2.16 -6.71
N ALA A 40 -19.37 -1.45 -5.80
CA ALA A 40 -18.83 -0.22 -5.21
C ALA A 40 -17.54 -0.51 -4.42
N SER A 41 -17.49 -1.61 -3.67
CA SER A 41 -16.29 -2.01 -2.92
C SER A 41 -15.13 -2.42 -3.83
N ASP A 42 -15.40 -3.08 -4.96
CA ASP A 42 -14.35 -3.40 -5.96
C ASP A 42 -13.77 -2.15 -6.64
N GLU A 43 -14.62 -1.16 -6.96
CA GLU A 43 -14.17 0.12 -7.51
C GLU A 43 -13.31 0.90 -6.51
N VAL A 44 -13.74 1.00 -5.24
CA VAL A 44 -12.96 1.65 -4.17
C VAL A 44 -11.61 0.96 -3.98
N ARG A 45 -11.57 -0.38 -3.99
CA ARG A 45 -10.32 -1.13 -3.87
C ARG A 45 -9.36 -0.86 -5.02
N ALA A 46 -9.84 -0.88 -6.26
CA ALA A 46 -9.01 -0.56 -7.42
C ALA A 46 -8.49 0.88 -7.39
N ASP A 47 -9.32 1.82 -6.94
CA ASP A 47 -8.93 3.22 -6.77
C ASP A 47 -7.89 3.40 -5.65
N LYS A 48 -8.02 2.67 -4.53
CA LYS A 48 -7.03 2.63 -3.44
C LYS A 48 -5.69 2.12 -3.94
N GLU A 49 -5.67 1.02 -4.69
CA GLU A 49 -4.46 0.46 -5.31
C GLU A 49 -3.79 1.48 -6.23
N LYS A 50 -4.57 2.12 -7.11
CA LYS A 50 -4.07 3.15 -8.02
C LYS A 50 -3.49 4.36 -7.29
N LEU A 51 -4.21 4.89 -6.30
CA LEU A 51 -3.75 6.06 -5.54
C LEU A 51 -2.48 5.74 -4.74
N ASN A 52 -2.38 4.53 -4.16
CA ASN A 52 -1.16 4.06 -3.51
C ASN A 52 0.02 3.99 -4.48
N GLU A 53 -0.19 3.53 -5.72
CA GLU A 53 0.87 3.49 -6.72
C GLU A 53 1.30 4.90 -7.15
N GLU A 54 0.35 5.82 -7.38
CA GLU A 54 0.65 7.23 -7.65
C GLU A 54 1.45 7.88 -6.49
N LEU A 55 1.10 7.56 -5.24
CA LEU A 55 1.78 8.07 -4.05
C LEU A 55 3.18 7.46 -3.88
N ASN A 56 3.35 6.16 -4.13
CA ASN A 56 4.65 5.50 -4.12
C ASN A 56 5.59 6.08 -5.19
N GLN A 57 5.07 6.39 -6.37
CA GLN A 57 5.86 7.04 -7.42
C GLN A 57 6.33 8.44 -6.98
N LYS A 58 5.47 9.21 -6.31
CA LYS A 58 5.86 10.51 -5.74
C LYS A 58 6.89 10.40 -4.63
N LEU A 59 6.73 9.46 -3.70
CA LEU A 59 7.73 9.19 -2.67
C LEU A 59 9.09 8.88 -3.30
N ALA A 60 9.12 8.01 -4.31
CA ALA A 60 10.36 7.69 -5.02
C ALA A 60 10.98 8.92 -5.73
N GLN A 61 10.17 9.82 -6.28
CA GLN A 61 10.66 11.06 -6.89
C GLN A 61 11.26 12.01 -5.85
N VAL A 62 10.64 12.15 -4.69
CA VAL A 62 11.17 12.96 -3.58
C VAL A 62 12.48 12.36 -3.06
N ASP A 63 12.53 11.04 -2.87
CA ASP A 63 13.73 10.30 -2.42
C ASP A 63 14.90 10.50 -3.40
N GLN A 64 14.66 10.33 -4.69
CA GLN A 64 15.67 10.59 -5.73
C GLN A 64 16.15 12.04 -5.72
N ARG A 65 15.25 12.99 -5.42
CA ARG A 65 15.63 14.40 -5.35
C ARG A 65 16.50 14.68 -4.14
N ILE A 66 16.17 14.11 -2.98
CA ILE A 66 16.99 14.20 -1.76
C ILE A 66 18.39 13.64 -2.03
N GLU A 67 18.49 12.40 -2.55
CA GLU A 67 19.78 11.76 -2.84
C GLU A 67 20.62 12.61 -3.81
N ALA A 68 20.02 13.13 -4.87
CA ALA A 68 20.71 13.99 -5.83
C ALA A 68 21.22 15.32 -5.20
N LEU A 69 20.49 15.86 -4.21
CA LEU A 69 20.90 17.06 -3.49
C LEU A 69 21.98 16.78 -2.45
N GLU A 70 21.91 15.65 -1.75
CA GLU A 70 22.96 15.18 -0.85
C GLU A 70 24.28 14.97 -1.60
N ASP A 71 24.23 14.36 -2.77
CA ASP A 71 25.41 14.17 -3.61
C ASP A 71 26.00 15.49 -4.10
N LYS A 72 25.15 16.43 -4.53
CA LYS A 72 25.61 17.79 -4.87
C LYS A 72 26.23 18.49 -3.66
N ALA A 73 25.61 18.38 -2.48
CA ALA A 73 26.09 19.00 -1.25
C ALA A 73 27.51 18.53 -0.87
N LYS A 74 27.90 17.30 -1.22
CA LYS A 74 29.27 16.79 -1.01
C LYS A 74 30.31 17.52 -1.88
N THR A 75 29.90 18.09 -3.01
CA THR A 75 30.80 18.70 -4.02
C THR A 75 30.87 20.22 -3.96
N VAL A 76 29.89 20.88 -3.33
CA VAL A 76 29.83 22.35 -3.22
C VAL A 76 30.69 22.87 -2.05
N PRO A 77 31.07 24.15 -2.05
CA PRO A 77 31.78 24.79 -0.94
C PRO A 77 30.96 24.77 0.36
N ASP A 78 31.62 24.81 1.51
CA ASP A 78 30.96 24.75 2.83
C ASP A 78 29.92 25.87 3.05
N ALA A 79 30.14 27.04 2.45
CA ALA A 79 29.19 28.15 2.49
C ALA A 79 27.83 27.82 1.85
N GLU A 80 27.81 26.91 0.86
CA GLU A 80 26.59 26.48 0.17
C GLU A 80 25.98 25.22 0.80
N LYS A 81 26.78 24.37 1.46
CA LYS A 81 26.30 23.14 2.10
C LYS A 81 25.13 23.36 3.06
N LEU A 82 25.15 24.47 3.80
CA LEU A 82 24.05 24.82 4.70
C LEU A 82 22.73 25.04 3.96
N ARG A 83 22.75 25.67 2.77
CA ARG A 83 21.54 25.87 1.94
C ARG A 83 21.01 24.53 1.43
N TYR A 84 21.89 23.64 1.00
CA TYR A 84 21.51 22.29 0.58
C TYR A 84 20.90 21.50 1.74
N ALA A 85 21.53 21.51 2.92
CA ALA A 85 21.03 20.82 4.11
C ALA A 85 19.61 21.29 4.49
N GLN A 86 19.36 22.61 4.48
CA GLN A 86 18.03 23.17 4.74
C GLN A 86 16.97 22.77 3.71
N VAL A 87 17.38 22.58 2.45
CA VAL A 87 16.46 22.14 1.39
C VAL A 87 16.18 20.65 1.50
N ILE A 88 17.20 19.85 1.82
CA ILE A 88 17.05 18.41 2.07
C ILE A 88 16.10 18.17 3.25
N GLU A 89 16.30 18.87 4.37
CA GLU A 89 15.41 18.79 5.54
C GLU A 89 13.95 19.12 5.19
N GLN A 90 13.71 20.17 4.39
CA GLN A 90 12.36 20.50 3.93
C GLN A 90 11.78 19.44 2.98
N LEU A 91 12.60 18.78 2.16
CA LEU A 91 12.14 17.68 1.31
C LEU A 91 11.82 16.43 2.13
N ASP A 92 12.58 16.15 3.19
CA ASP A 92 12.28 15.08 4.15
C ASP A 92 10.93 15.32 4.84
N GLU A 93 10.64 16.56 5.25
CA GLU A 93 9.32 16.91 5.79
C GLU A 93 8.18 16.66 4.78
N GLU A 94 8.37 17.00 3.50
CA GLU A 94 7.37 16.70 2.46
C GLU A 94 7.22 15.19 2.20
N ARG A 95 8.32 14.45 2.28
CA ARG A 95 8.31 12.98 2.20
C ARG A 95 7.51 12.38 3.35
N GLU A 96 7.71 12.84 4.57
CA GLU A 96 6.96 12.37 5.75
C GLU A 96 5.46 12.62 5.62
N LYS A 97 5.04 13.76 5.05
CA LYS A 97 3.62 14.01 4.75
C LYS A 97 3.04 12.97 3.80
N LEU A 98 3.75 12.64 2.71
CA LEU A 98 3.31 11.59 1.79
C LEU A 98 3.22 10.21 2.47
N VAL A 99 4.15 9.89 3.37
CA VAL A 99 4.09 8.64 4.16
C VAL A 99 2.88 8.64 5.10
N ALA A 100 2.54 9.78 5.70
CA ALA A 100 1.34 9.89 6.52
C ALA A 100 0.07 9.62 5.69
N GLU A 101 -0.02 10.20 4.49
CA GLU A 101 -1.14 9.97 3.57
C GLU A 101 -1.29 8.52 3.14
N TYR A 102 -0.18 7.78 2.97
CA TYR A 102 -0.25 6.34 2.73
C TYR A 102 -1.05 5.63 3.81
N ASN A 103 -0.81 5.95 5.09
CA ASN A 103 -1.54 5.35 6.20
C ASN A 103 -3.01 5.79 6.20
N THR A 104 -3.32 7.02 5.82
CA THR A 104 -4.70 7.52 5.66
C THR A 104 -5.46 6.70 4.62
N ILE A 105 -4.84 6.42 3.46
CA ILE A 105 -5.45 5.57 2.41
C ILE A 105 -5.77 4.17 2.93
N GLN A 106 -4.86 3.56 3.71
CA GLN A 106 -5.06 2.20 4.25
C GLN A 106 -6.16 2.16 5.32
N ALA A 107 -6.32 3.24 6.08
CA ALA A 107 -7.33 3.35 7.14
C ALA A 107 -8.72 3.73 6.61
N ALA A 108 -8.80 4.29 5.39
CA ALA A 108 -10.04 4.79 4.81
C ALA A 108 -11.09 3.68 4.63
N THR A 109 -12.30 3.95 5.09
CA THR A 109 -13.46 3.11 4.78
C THR A 109 -13.98 3.37 3.37
N ASP A 110 -14.88 2.54 2.88
CA ASP A 110 -15.50 2.76 1.56
C ASP A 110 -16.42 4.00 1.58
N ASP A 111 -17.05 4.29 2.72
CA ASP A 111 -17.96 5.43 2.89
C ASP A 111 -17.21 6.78 2.92
N GLU A 112 -15.96 6.81 3.39
CA GLU A 112 -15.12 8.01 3.50
C GLU A 112 -14.11 8.13 2.33
N TRP A 113 -14.16 7.20 1.38
CA TRP A 113 -13.11 7.07 0.38
C TRP A 113 -12.95 8.30 -0.52
N ASP A 114 -14.05 8.90 -0.97
CA ASP A 114 -13.99 10.05 -1.88
C ASP A 114 -13.38 11.29 -1.23
N ASP A 115 -13.62 11.47 0.07
CA ASP A 115 -13.03 12.57 0.85
C ASP A 115 -11.53 12.33 1.04
N VAL A 116 -11.14 11.14 1.52
CA VAL A 116 -9.72 10.78 1.68
C VAL A 116 -8.96 10.88 0.36
N LYS A 117 -9.54 10.37 -0.73
CA LYS A 117 -8.94 10.45 -2.06
C LYS A 117 -8.70 11.89 -2.50
N SER A 118 -9.61 12.81 -2.17
CA SER A 118 -9.49 14.23 -2.51
C SER A 118 -8.40 14.91 -1.68
N GLU A 119 -8.37 14.67 -0.36
CA GLU A 119 -7.36 15.20 0.56
C GLU A 119 -5.94 14.74 0.19
N VAL A 120 -5.77 13.43 -0.05
CA VAL A 120 -4.48 12.86 -0.47
C VAL A 120 -3.99 13.48 -1.77
N ARG A 121 -4.90 13.68 -2.75
CA ARG A 121 -4.55 14.33 -4.03
C ARG A 121 -4.13 15.78 -3.83
N GLU A 122 -4.77 16.50 -2.92
CA GLU A 122 -4.37 17.87 -2.58
C GLU A 122 -2.95 17.90 -1.98
N VAL A 123 -2.67 17.02 -1.01
CA VAL A 123 -1.33 16.91 -0.42
C VAL A 123 -0.28 16.56 -1.47
N MET A 124 -0.56 15.58 -2.34
CA MET A 124 0.30 15.21 -3.45
C MET A 124 0.62 16.39 -4.39
N ASN A 125 -0.35 17.28 -4.65
CA ASN A 125 -0.14 18.47 -5.49
C ASN A 125 0.68 19.53 -4.75
N ASN A 126 0.43 19.72 -3.45
CA ASN A 126 1.17 20.67 -2.63
C ASN A 126 2.65 20.25 -2.48
N VAL A 127 2.92 18.95 -2.35
CA VAL A 127 4.28 18.39 -2.33
C VAL A 127 4.98 18.65 -3.67
N ASP A 128 4.35 18.41 -4.82
CA ASP A 128 4.96 18.69 -6.13
C ASP A 128 5.38 20.16 -6.28
N GLN A 129 4.50 21.08 -5.86
CA GLN A 129 4.80 22.51 -5.88
C GLN A 129 5.95 22.85 -4.93
N SER A 130 5.95 22.28 -3.72
CA SER A 130 6.99 22.50 -2.72
C SER A 130 8.34 21.99 -3.22
N VAL A 131 8.42 20.77 -3.75
CA VAL A 131 9.63 20.18 -4.35
C VAL A 131 10.17 21.06 -5.48
N THR A 132 9.28 21.55 -6.36
CA THR A 132 9.66 22.46 -7.46
C THR A 132 10.22 23.78 -6.95
N ASN A 133 9.58 24.39 -5.95
CA ASN A 133 10.02 25.65 -5.36
C ASN A 133 11.36 25.51 -4.61
N LEU A 134 11.53 24.41 -3.87
CA LEU A 134 12.74 24.07 -3.14
C LEU A 134 13.92 23.85 -4.09
N ALA A 135 13.69 23.15 -5.21
CA ALA A 135 14.67 23.02 -6.28
C ALA A 135 15.12 24.38 -6.83
N ALA A 136 14.17 25.26 -7.14
CA ALA A 136 14.47 26.58 -7.68
C ALA A 136 15.24 27.49 -6.69
N ARG A 137 15.10 27.27 -5.38
CA ARG A 137 15.86 28.01 -4.35
C ARG A 137 17.35 27.71 -4.38
N LEU A 138 17.79 26.57 -4.92
CA LEU A 138 19.20 26.22 -5.04
C LEU A 138 19.83 26.73 -6.34
N GLU A 139 19.02 27.10 -7.33
CA GLU A 139 19.48 27.61 -8.63
C GLU A 139 19.66 29.14 -8.66
N ARG A 140 19.36 29.82 -7.54
CA ARG A 140 19.52 31.27 -7.35
C ARG A 140 20.77 31.59 -6.52
#